data_AF-A0A9P5AUJ2-F1
#
_entry.id   AF-A0A9P5AUJ2-F1
#
_cell.length_a   1.000
_cell.length_b   1.000
_cell.length_c   1.000
_cell.angle_alpha   90.00
_cell.angle_beta   90.00
_cell.angle_gamma   90.00
#
_symmetry.space_group_name_H-M   'P 1'
#
loop_
_entity.id
_entity.type
_entity.pdbx_description
1 polymer ?
#
loop_
_entity_poly.entity_id
_entity_poly.type
_entity_poly.pdbx_seq_one_letter_code
_entity_poly.pdbx_strand_id
1 'polypeptide(L)'
;MVHRIAFWSLFGLGARFWQMGIEMRPFFNKSSLWVYPVYAAGGASFGYWLQSVDDSQTSTLQERKALLLEKRARKAERDAQAEA
;
A
#
# COMPACT_ATOMS: atom_id res chain seq x y z
N MET A 1 6.66 -0.87 -3.98
CA MET A 1 7.18 -0.81 -2.59
C MET A 1 7.90 0.50 -2.27
N VAL A 2 9.06 0.81 -2.87
CA VAL A 2 9.87 2.00 -2.50
C VAL A 2 9.07 3.32 -2.63
N HIS A 3 8.35 3.51 -3.73
CA HIS A 3 7.52 4.70 -3.93
C HIS A 3 6.42 4.86 -2.87
N ARG A 4 5.83 3.75 -2.41
CA ARG A 4 4.74 3.77 -1.42
C ARG A 4 5.28 4.14 -0.05
N ILE A 5 6.39 3.53 0.35
CA ILE A 5 7.08 3.86 1.60
C ILE A 5 7.54 5.31 1.58
N ALA A 6 8.19 5.76 0.50
CA ALA A 6 8.64 7.15 0.34
C ALA A 6 7.47 8.14 0.42
N PHE A 7 6.35 7.86 -0.26
CA PHE A 7 5.14 8.68 -0.18
C PHE A 7 4.64 8.79 1.26
N TRP A 8 4.46 7.66 1.95
CA TRP A 8 3.93 7.69 3.31
C TRP A 8 4.91 8.29 4.34
N SER A 9 6.23 8.17 4.12
CA SER A 9 7.24 8.88 4.91
C SER A 9 7.14 10.39 4.74
N LEU A 10 7.05 10.87 3.49
CA LEU A 10 6.86 12.29 3.19
C LEU A 10 5.50 12.78 3.72
N PHE A 11 4.47 11.95 3.65
CA PHE A 11 3.17 12.25 4.25
C PHE A 11 3.26 12.41 5.76
N GLY A 12 4.03 11.56 6.45
CA GLY A 12 4.31 11.72 7.89
C GLY A 12 4.97 13.07 8.19
N LEU A 13 5.97 13.48 7.40
CA LEU A 13 6.59 14.80 7.52
C LEU A 13 5.59 15.93 7.25
N GLY A 14 4.75 15.77 6.23
CA GLY A 14 3.67 16.71 5.93
C GLY A 14 2.65 16.83 7.06
N ALA A 15 2.28 15.72 7.70
CA ALA A 15 1.40 15.69 8.86
C ALA A 15 2.02 16.41 10.06
N ARG A 16 3.32 16.24 10.30
CA ARG A 16 4.05 16.99 11.34
C ARG A 16 4.07 18.49 11.04
N PHE A 17 4.31 18.85 9.78
CA PHE A 17 4.30 20.24 9.33
C PHE A 17 2.90 20.86 9.51
N TRP A 18 1.86 20.13 9.11
CA TRP A 18 0.46 20.53 9.27
C TRP A 18 0.08 20.72 10.74
N GLN A 19 0.47 19.79 11.61
CA GLN A 19 0.28 19.90 13.06
C GLN A 19 0.90 21.21 13.61
N MET A 20 2.13 21.54 13.22
CA MET A 20 2.77 22.79 13.67
C MET A 20 2.09 24.05 13.12
N GLY A 21 1.58 23.97 11.91
CA GLY A 21 0.76 25.04 11.33
C GLY A 21 -0.49 25.32 12.18
N ILE A 22 -1.17 24.25 12.63
CA ILE A 22 -2.35 24.38 13.51
C ILE A 22 -1.96 24.91 14.90
N GLU A 23 -0.90 24.38 15.51
CA GLU A 23 -0.44 24.82 16.83
C GLU A 23 0.22 26.22 16.83
N MET A 24 0.39 26.83 15.66
CA MET A 24 1.13 28.09 15.45
C MET A 24 2.53 28.09 16.09
N ARG A 25 3.18 26.92 16.14
CA ARG A 25 4.55 26.78 16.65
C ARG A 25 5.54 26.90 15.50
N PRO A 26 6.77 27.42 15.76
CA PRO A 26 7.79 27.48 14.73
C PRO A 26 8.13 26.08 14.21
N PHE A 27 8.16 25.92 12.88
CA PHE A 27 8.37 24.64 12.22
C PHE A 27 9.72 23.99 12.56
N PHE A 28 10.76 24.81 12.79
CA PHE A 28 12.12 24.34 13.05
C PHE A 28 12.60 24.81 14.43
N ASN A 29 12.38 23.97 15.44
CA ASN A 29 12.95 24.15 16.77
C ASN A 29 13.99 23.05 17.03
N LYS A 30 15.22 23.43 17.41
CA LYS A 30 16.33 22.49 17.65
C LYS A 30 15.98 21.35 18.61
N SER A 31 15.16 21.58 19.63
CA SER A 31 14.73 20.54 20.57
C SER A 31 13.69 19.56 19.98
N SER A 32 13.00 19.95 18.91
CA SER A 32 11.91 19.17 18.31
C SER A 32 12.21 18.67 16.90
N LEU A 33 13.40 18.94 16.35
CA LEU A 33 13.78 18.48 15.00
C LEU A 33 13.76 16.95 14.87
N TRP A 34 14.05 16.21 15.95
CA TRP A 34 13.99 14.75 15.96
C TRP A 34 12.57 14.19 15.82
N VAL A 35 11.52 15.01 16.02
CA VAL A 35 10.14 14.56 15.83
C VAL A 35 9.83 14.34 14.34
N TYR A 36 10.49 15.05 13.42
CA TYR A 36 10.33 14.84 11.98
C TYR A 36 10.70 13.43 11.53
N PRO A 37 11.89 12.88 11.82
CA PRO A 37 12.20 11.49 11.48
C PRO A 37 11.28 10.48 12.20
N VAL A 38 10.77 10.78 13.39
CA VAL A 38 9.75 9.93 14.06
C VAL A 38 8.46 9.88 13.24
N TYR A 39 7.96 11.03 12.77
CA TYR A 39 6.77 11.08 11.91
C TYR A 39 7.02 10.43 10.55
N ALA A 40 8.20 10.62 9.96
CA ALA A 40 8.58 9.96 8.72
C ALA A 40 8.64 8.43 8.87
N ALA A 41 9.18 7.94 9.99
CA ALA A 41 9.21 6.52 10.32
C ALA A 41 7.81 5.97 10.60
N GLY A 42 6.95 6.71 11.31
CA GLY A 42 5.55 6.34 11.51
C GLY A 42 4.80 6.22 10.18
N GLY A 43 4.98 7.18 9.29
CA GLY A 43 4.48 7.12 7.92
C GLY A 43 5.05 5.94 7.13
N ALA A 44 6.36 5.70 7.19
CA ALA A 44 7.00 4.56 6.52
C ALA A 44 6.38 3.22 6.96
N SER A 45 6.24 3.03 8.28
CA SER A 45 5.64 1.83 8.88
C SER A 45 4.19 1.64 8.43
N PHE A 46 3.42 2.72 8.40
CA PHE A 46 2.06 2.68 7.87
C PHE A 46 2.02 2.30 6.39
N GLY A 47 2.89 2.88 5.56
CA GLY A 47 2.99 2.55 4.14
C GLY A 47 3.41 1.10 3.88
N TYR A 48 4.29 0.55 4.73
CA TYR A 48 4.68 -0.85 4.69
C TYR A 48 3.51 -1.77 5.04
N TRP A 49 2.78 -1.47 6.12
CA TRP A 49 1.58 -2.23 6.49
C TRP A 49 0.51 -2.21 5.39
N LEU A 50 0.25 -1.03 4.79
CA LEU A 50 -0.72 -0.88 3.72
C LEU A 50 -0.33 -1.69 2.46
N GLN A 51 0.97 -1.75 2.15
CA GLN A 51 1.47 -2.62 1.09
C GLN A 51 1.15 -4.10 1.38
N SER A 52 1.37 -4.57 2.60
CA SER A 52 1.06 -5.96 2.98
C SER A 52 -0.42 -6.30 2.80
N VAL A 53 -1.32 -5.35 3.11
CA VAL A 53 -2.76 -5.50 2.92
C VAL A 53 -3.12 -5.57 1.42
N ASP A 54 -2.50 -4.72 0.60
CA ASP A 54 -2.69 -4.69 -0.86
C ASP A 54 -2.23 -6.01 -1.52
N ASP A 55 -1.06 -6.51 -1.11
CA ASP A 55 -0.49 -7.77 -1.61
C ASP A 55 -1.38 -8.97 -1.27
N SER A 56 -1.94 -9.00 -0.05
CA SER A 56 -2.84 -10.07 0.40
C SER A 56 -4.14 -10.11 -0.41
N GLN A 57 -4.73 -8.95 -0.67
CA GLN A 57 -5.95 -8.85 -1.48
C GLN A 57 -5.69 -9.20 -2.94
N THR A 58 -4.58 -8.69 -3.50
CA THR A 58 -4.19 -8.97 -4.89
C THR A 58 -3.94 -10.46 -5.09
N SER A 59 -3.25 -11.12 -4.15
CA SER A 59 -3.02 -12.57 -4.20
C SER A 59 -4.34 -13.35 -4.25
N THR A 60 -5.29 -13.00 -3.40
CA THR A 60 -6.61 -13.65 -3.36
C THR A 60 -7.38 -13.48 -4.67
N LEU A 61 -7.32 -12.29 -5.28
CA LEU A 61 -7.96 -12.04 -6.57
C LEU A 61 -7.30 -12.81 -7.71
N GLN A 62 -5.98 -12.92 -7.72
CA GLN A 62 -5.25 -13.69 -8.73
C GLN A 62 -5.57 -15.18 -8.64
N GLU A 63 -5.62 -15.73 -7.44
CA GLU A 63 -5.99 -17.14 -7.21
C GLU A 63 -7.40 -17.43 -7.74
N ARG A 64 -8.38 -16.60 -7.39
CA ARG A 64 -9.76 -16.75 -7.88
C ARG A 64 -9.84 -16.65 -9.40
N LYS A 65 -9.08 -15.72 -9.99
CA LYS A 65 -9.01 -15.56 -11.45
C LYS A 65 -8.43 -16.81 -12.11
N ALA A 66 -7.37 -17.40 -11.56
CA ALA A 66 -6.76 -18.61 -12.07
C ALA A 66 -7.75 -19.79 -12.06
N LEU A 67 -8.47 -19.99 -10.94
CA LEU A 67 -9.51 -21.02 -10.83
C LEU A 67 -10.63 -20.86 -11.86
N LEU A 68 -11.06 -19.61 -12.13
CA LEU A 68 -12.07 -19.34 -13.13
C LEU A 68 -11.57 -19.61 -14.56
N LEU A 69 -10.32 -19.25 -14.86
CA LEU A 69 -9.71 -19.52 -16.16
C LEU A 69 -9.54 -21.02 -16.40
N GLU A 70 -9.10 -21.79 -15.41
CA GLU A 70 -9.00 -23.25 -15.49
C GLU A 70 -10.37 -23.90 -15.73
N LYS A 71 -11.42 -23.44 -15.02
CA LYS A 71 -12.79 -23.93 -15.26
C LYS A 71 -13.26 -23.63 -16.69
N ARG A 72 -12.94 -22.46 -17.23
CA ARG A 72 -13.28 -22.10 -18.61
C ARG A 72 -12.51 -22.92 -19.63
N ALA A 73 -11.22 -23.17 -19.40
CA ALA A 73 -10.40 -24.03 -20.25
C ALA A 73 -10.96 -25.45 -20.31
N ARG A 74 -11.25 -26.05 -19.14
CA ARG A 74 -11.88 -27.39 -19.06
C ARG A 74 -13.24 -27.45 -19.76
N LYS A 75 -14.04 -26.38 -19.70
CA LYS A 75 -15.31 -26.33 -20.42
C LYS A 75 -15.07 -26.30 -21.93
N ALA A 76 -14.16 -25.45 -22.42
CA ALA A 76 -13.83 -25.36 -23.84
C ALA A 76 -13.31 -26.69 -24.40
N GLU A 77 -12.49 -27.43 -23.64
CA GLU A 77 -12.02 -28.77 -24.03
C GLU A 77 -13.17 -29.78 -24.16
N ARG A 78 -14.14 -29.76 -23.23
CA ARG A 78 -15.32 -30.64 -23.29
C ARG A 78 -16.23 -30.29 -24.46
N ASP A 79 -16.48 -29.00 -24.68
CA ASP A 79 -17.31 -28.52 -25.78
C ASP A 79 -16.66 -28.92 -27.13
N ALA A 80 -15.34 -28.75 -27.28
CA ALA A 80 -14.59 -29.16 -28.47
C ALA A 80 -14.60 -30.69 -28.72
N GLN A 81 -14.57 -31.50 -27.65
CA GLN A 81 -14.69 -32.97 -27.76
C GLN A 81 -16.11 -33.43 -28.12
N ALA A 82 -17.14 -32.65 -27.77
CA ALA A 82 -18.52 -32.96 -28.11
C ALA A 82 -18.90 -32.56 -29.54
N GLU A 83 -18.17 -31.62 -30.14
CA GLU A 83 -18.36 -31.15 -31.52
C GLU A 83 -17.51 -31.93 -32.56
N ALA A 84 -16.59 -32.79 -32.12
CA ALA A 84 -15.72 -33.63 -32.95
C ALA A 84 -16.26 -35.07 -33.08
#